data_AF-A0A067SVI5-F1
#
_entry.id   AF-A0A067SVI5-F1
#
_cell.length_a   1.000
_cell.length_b   1.000
_cell.length_c   1.000
_cell.angle_alpha   90.00
_cell.angle_beta   90.00
_cell.angle_gamma   90.00
#
_symmetry.space_group_name_H-M   'P 1'
#
loop_
_entity.id
_entity.type
_entity.pdbx_description
1 polymer ?
#
loop_
_entity_poly.entity_id
_entity_poly.type
_entity_poly.pdbx_seq_one_letter_code
_entity_poly.pdbx_strand_id
1 'polypeptide(L)' 'MRAVKAVKQILLLMNEKDSFIIEDLDDYHLVIKAEQEYRVRRELEAELEKNTYSLES' A
#
# COMPACT_ATOMS: atom_id res chain seq x y z
N MET A 1 8.92 -5.45 -0.16
CA MET A 1 7.91 -5.52 0.92
C MET A 1 6.95 -6.66 0.62
N ARG A 2 6.47 -7.42 1.62
CA ARG A 2 5.48 -8.50 1.43
C ARG A 2 4.10 -8.02 1.88
N ALA A 3 3.11 -8.04 0.98
CA ALA A 3 1.76 -7.51 1.23
C ALA A 3 0.69 -8.59 1.04
N VAL A 4 -0.25 -8.75 1.98
CA VAL A 4 -1.45 -9.58 1.77
C VAL A 4 -2.33 -8.97 0.67
N LYS A 5 -3.12 -9.79 -0.05
CA LYS A 5 -3.88 -9.37 -1.24
C LYS A 5 -4.65 -8.05 -1.07
N ALA A 6 -5.28 -7.82 0.08
CA ALA A 6 -5.97 -6.57 0.40
C ALA A 6 -5.02 -5.36 0.49
N VAL A 7 -3.85 -5.53 1.13
CA VAL A 7 -2.80 -4.51 1.23
C VAL A 7 -2.25 -4.15 -0.15
N LYS A 8 -2.04 -5.13 -1.02
CA LYS A 8 -1.58 -4.87 -2.40
C LYS A 8 -2.58 -3.98 -3.17
N GLN A 9 -3.89 -4.23 -3.02
CA GLN A 9 -4.90 -3.39 -3.66
C GLN A 9 -4.87 -1.95 -3.16
N ILE A 10 -4.71 -1.74 -1.85
CA ILE A 10 -4.57 -0.39 -1.27
C ILE A 10 -3.34 0.32 -1.85
N LEU A 11 -2.20 -0.38 -1.94
CA LEU A 11 -0.98 0.17 -2.52
C LEU A 11 -1.13 0.55 -4.00
N LEU A 12 -1.84 -0.25 -4.79
CA LEU A 12 -2.14 0.08 -6.19
C LEU A 12 -3.01 1.34 -6.29
N LEU A 13 -4.04 1.47 -5.47
CA LEU A 13 -4.90 2.67 -5.42
C LEU A 13 -4.13 3.92 -4.97
N MET A 14 -3.22 3.78 -4.00
CA MET A 14 -2.33 4.87 -3.58
C MET A 14 -1.40 5.29 -4.73
N ASN A 15 -0.89 4.31 -5.49
CA ASN A 15 0.01 4.55 -6.61
C ASN A 15 -0.68 5.27 -7.79
N GLU A 16 -1.99 5.09 -7.98
CA GLU A 16 -2.76 5.86 -8.97
C GLU A 16 -2.81 7.36 -8.64
N LYS A 17 -2.78 7.72 -7.35
CA LYS A 17 -2.79 9.12 -6.90
C LYS A 17 -1.41 9.76 -6.97
N ASP A 18 -0.38 9.00 -6.61
CA ASP A 18 0.99 9.43 -6.74
C ASP A 18 1.92 8.25 -7.03
N SER A 19 2.67 8.35 -8.13
CA SER A 19 3.41 7.22 -8.69
C SER A 19 4.68 6.89 -7.90
N PHE A 20 4.66 5.75 -7.20
CA PHE A 20 5.79 5.25 -6.41
C PHE A 20 6.18 3.80 -6.73
N ILE A 21 5.33 3.02 -7.41
CA ILE A 21 5.63 1.65 -7.83
C ILE A 21 6.52 1.69 -9.07
N ILE A 22 7.63 0.95 -9.02
CA ILE A 22 8.55 0.74 -10.14
C ILE A 22 8.13 -0.51 -10.91
N GLU A 23 7.81 -1.59 -10.20
CA GLU A 23 7.49 -2.89 -10.80
C GLU A 23 6.56 -3.72 -9.89
N ASP A 24 5.64 -4.46 -10.51
CA ASP A 24 4.82 -5.49 -9.86
C ASP A 24 5.38 -6.88 -10.21
N LEU A 25 5.91 -7.59 -9.21
CA LEU A 25 6.66 -8.84 -9.41
C LEU A 25 5.75 -10.07 -9.34
N ASP A 26 4.81 -10.08 -8.40
CA ASP A 26 3.86 -11.17 -8.18
C ASP A 26 2.71 -10.70 -7.27
N ASP A 27 1.79 -11.61 -6.94
CA ASP A 27 0.61 -11.35 -6.11
C ASP A 27 0.89 -10.72 -4.72
N TYR A 28 2.12 -10.82 -4.21
CA TYR A 28 2.50 -10.37 -2.86
C TYR A 28 3.69 -9.40 -2.82
N HIS A 29 4.39 -9.18 -3.94
CA HIS A 29 5.61 -8.38 -4.00
C HIS A 29 5.51 -7.22 -4.99
N LEU A 30 5.87 -6.03 -4.50
CA LEU A 30 6.01 -4.80 -5.28
C LEU A 30 7.42 -4.23 -5.07
N VAL A 31 7.98 -3.68 -6.14
CA VAL A 31 9.18 -2.82 -6.11
C VAL A 31 8.72 -1.37 -6.12
N ILE A 32 9.19 -0.59 -5.15
CA ILE A 32 8.84 0.83 -5.01
C ILE A 32 10.08 1.70 -4.97
N LYS A 33 9.92 2.99 -5.29
CA LYS A 33 10.95 4.02 -5.12
C LYS A 33 11.38 4.09 -3.66
N ALA A 34 12.69 4.00 -3.40
CA ALA A 34 13.23 3.93 -2.04
C ALA A 34 12.91 5.18 -1.22
N GLU A 35 12.96 6.36 -1.84
CA GLU A 35 12.61 7.64 -1.23
C GLU A 35 11.14 7.76 -0.83
N GLN A 36 10.27 6.94 -1.42
CA GLN A 36 8.84 6.91 -1.11
C GLN A 36 8.49 5.94 0.02
N GLU A 37 9.42 5.07 0.44
CA GLU A 37 9.15 4.01 1.41
C GLU A 37 8.55 4.55 2.71
N TYR A 38 9.11 5.64 3.25
CA TYR A 38 8.62 6.24 4.49
C TYR A 38 7.18 6.76 4.35
N ARG A 39 6.90 7.49 3.28
CA ARG A 39 5.56 8.05 3.03
C ARG A 39 4.53 6.95 2.81
N VAL A 40 4.84 6.01 1.91
CA VAL A 40 3.95 4.89 1.56
C VAL A 40 3.61 4.07 2.80
N ARG A 41 4.59 3.84 3.69
CA ARG A 41 4.36 3.14 4.95
C ARG A 41 3.36 3.89 5.85
N ARG A 42 3.57 5.20 6.05
CA ARG A 42 2.71 6.04 6.90
C ARG A 42 1.28 6.16 6.37
N GLU A 43 1.14 6.32 5.06
CA GLU A 43 -0.18 6.39 4.42
C GLU A 43 -0.89 5.04 4.45
N LEU A 44 -0.17 3.94 4.21
CA LEU A 44 -0.75 2.60 4.28
C LEU A 44 -1.24 2.28 5.70
N GLU A 45 -0.45 2.61 6.74
CA GLU A 45 -0.88 2.48 8.14
C GLU A 45 -2.18 3.24 8.41
N ALA A 46 -2.27 4.50 7.96
CA ALA A 46 -3.47 5.32 8.13
C ALA A 46 -4.70 4.76 7.38
N GLU A 47 -4.51 4.21 6.18
CA GLU A 47 -5.60 3.56 5.43
C GLU A 47 -6.05 2.26 6.10
N LEU A 48 -5.14 1.49 6.70
CA LEU A 48 -5.49 0.27 7.45
C LEU A 48 -6.23 0.59 8.75
N GLU A 49 -5.86 1.65 9.46
CA GLU A 49 -6.58 2.11 10.65
C GLU A 49 -8.03 2.48 10.31
N LYS A 50 -8.26 3.29 9.27
CA LYS A 50 -9.62 3.65 8.82
C LYS A 50 -10.50 2.43 8.53
N ASN A 51 -9.90 1.39 7.93
CA ASN A 51 -10.61 0.15 7.61
C ASN A 51 -10.89 -0.72 8.85
N THR A 52 -10.04 -0.68 9.87
CA THR A 52 -10.28 -1.42 11.12
C THR A 52 -11.46 -0.84 11.90
N TYR A 53 -11.61 0.48 11.93
CA TYR A 53 -12.78 1.14 12.53
C TYR A 53 -14.09 0.88 11.78
N SER A 54 -14.03 0.48 10.50
CA SER A 54 -15.22 0.21 9.69
C SER A 54 -15.75 -1.23 9.80
N LEU A 55 -15.01 -2.13 10.48
CA LEU A 55 -15.42 -3.52 10.70
C LEU A 55 -16.15 -3.74 12.04
N GLU A 56 -16.18 -2.73 12.91
CA GLU A 56 -16.88 -2.74 14.20
C GLU A 56 -18.08 -1.77 14.19
N SER A 57 -18.97 -1.88 13.21
CA SER A 57 -20.26 -1.16 13.18
C SER A 57 -21.42 -2.09 12.86
#